data_AF-A0A354QA07-F1
#
_entry.id   AF-A0A354QA07-F1
#
_cell.length_a   1.000
_cell.length_b   1.000
_cell.length_c   1.000
_cell.angle_alpha   90.00
_cell.angle_beta   90.00
_cell.angle_gamma   90.00
#
_symmetry.space_group_name_H-M   'P 1'
#
loop_
_entity.id
_entity.type
_entity.pdbx_description
1 polymer ?
#
loop_
_entity_poly.entity_id
_entity_poly.type
_entity_poly.pdbx_seq_one_letter_code
_entity_poly.pdbx_strand_id
1 'polypeptide(L)'
;MIKYLFILLSTLLFAFTASAETLRLNSGESLEGKILKMDENTLFIESHLTAQELKIDRADLSLIEFDSSARSLARRLGIGLHYRPNGNEENLSIKNWISAVDSAELIVGYSSGTQDTFGFELRYSRVFMVEGATDLFYGAGAGILSIDSKRGTIFRFYSGSEFFPLSSPSFGFSLELGVQRKQGVGDVTQSFYNAIAARYYF
;
A
#
# COMPACT_ATOMS: atom_id res chain seq x y z
N MET A 1 4.76 -8.83 -24.81
CA MET A 1 5.56 -9.28 -23.62
C MET A 1 5.01 -8.79 -22.27
N ILE A 2 3.77 -8.25 -22.18
CA ILE A 2 3.23 -7.62 -20.96
C ILE A 2 2.43 -8.58 -20.05
N LYS A 3 1.91 -9.70 -20.58
CA LYS A 3 1.07 -10.64 -19.82
C LYS A 3 1.81 -11.41 -18.72
N TYR A 4 3.11 -11.63 -18.86
CA TYR A 4 3.88 -12.43 -17.89
C TYR A 4 4.37 -11.64 -16.67
N LEU A 5 4.48 -10.30 -16.78
CA LEU A 5 4.95 -9.47 -15.67
C LEU A 5 3.89 -9.37 -14.55
N PHE A 6 2.60 -9.29 -14.91
CA PHE A 6 1.50 -9.31 -13.95
C PHE A 6 1.35 -10.67 -13.25
N ILE A 7 1.62 -11.77 -13.96
CA ILE A 7 1.57 -13.12 -13.37
C ILE A 7 2.71 -13.32 -12.37
N LEU A 8 3.94 -12.91 -12.72
CA LEU A 8 5.10 -12.98 -11.83
C LEU A 8 4.90 -12.14 -10.56
N LEU A 9 4.30 -10.96 -10.70
CA LEU A 9 3.96 -10.08 -9.57
C LEU A 9 2.90 -10.71 -8.67
N SER A 10 1.87 -11.35 -9.24
CA SER A 10 0.85 -12.06 -8.47
C SER A 10 1.39 -13.27 -7.70
N THR A 11 2.35 -14.01 -8.26
CA THR A 11 2.98 -15.15 -7.54
C THR A 11 3.90 -14.71 -6.42
N LEU A 12 4.51 -13.52 -6.51
CA LEU A 12 5.33 -12.96 -5.43
C LEU A 12 4.48 -12.43 -4.26
N LEU A 13 3.25 -11.98 -4.56
CA LEU A 13 2.30 -11.41 -3.61
C LEU A 13 1.59 -12.43 -2.69
N PHE A 14 1.63 -13.72 -3.03
CA PHE A 14 1.00 -14.80 -2.23
C PHE A 14 1.96 -15.56 -1.31
N ALA A 15 3.20 -15.09 -1.14
CA ALA A 15 4.07 -15.58 -0.08
C ALA A 15 3.66 -14.98 1.27
N PHE A 16 2.67 -15.60 1.91
CA PHE A 16 2.29 -15.30 3.29
C PHE A 16 3.45 -15.62 4.24
N THR A 17 3.83 -14.66 5.07
CA THR A 17 4.65 -14.87 6.27
C THR A 17 3.89 -14.20 7.43
N ALA A 18 3.15 -14.99 8.20
CA ALA A 18 3.53 -15.35 9.58
C ALA A 18 3.67 -14.10 10.47
N SER A 19 2.62 -13.81 11.25
CA SER A 19 2.75 -12.94 12.43
C SER A 19 3.59 -13.69 13.47
N ALA A 20 4.51 -12.97 14.12
CA ALA A 20 5.18 -13.46 15.30
C ALA A 20 4.32 -13.08 16.51
N GLU A 21 3.92 -14.07 17.30
CA GLU A 21 3.27 -13.85 18.58
C GLU A 21 4.30 -14.02 19.70
N THR A 22 4.40 -13.03 20.58
CA THR A 22 5.18 -13.11 21.82
C THR A 22 4.24 -13.53 22.96
N LEU A 23 4.50 -14.69 23.52
CA LEU A 23 3.74 -15.29 24.61
C LEU A 23 4.48 -15.04 25.92
N ARG A 24 3.87 -14.26 26.82
CA ARG A 24 4.39 -14.06 28.17
C ARG A 24 3.78 -15.12 29.09
N LEU A 25 4.64 -15.89 29.73
CA LEU A 25 4.26 -16.89 30.71
C LEU A 25 4.14 -16.27 32.11
N ASN A 26 3.35 -16.89 32.98
CA ASN A 26 3.23 -16.53 34.39
C ASN A 26 4.56 -16.71 35.16
N SER A 27 5.49 -17.51 34.63
CA SER A 27 6.86 -17.65 35.14
C SER A 27 7.73 -16.40 34.90
N GLY A 28 7.27 -15.46 34.07
CA GLY A 28 8.06 -14.31 33.62
C GLY A 28 8.88 -14.58 32.35
N GLU A 29 8.90 -15.82 31.86
CA GLU A 29 9.52 -16.17 30.57
C GLU A 29 8.69 -15.65 29.40
N SER A 30 9.36 -15.40 28.28
CA SER A 30 8.72 -15.00 27.02
C SER A 30 9.10 -15.98 25.92
N LEU A 31 8.10 -16.46 25.19
CA LEU A 31 8.26 -17.38 24.07
C LEU A 31 7.81 -16.69 22.79
N GLU A 32 8.65 -16.72 21.76
CA GLU A 32 8.31 -16.19 20.43
C GLU A 32 8.02 -17.34 19.47
N GLY A 33 6.85 -17.30 18.83
CA GLY A 33 6.46 -18.34 17.91
C GLY A 33 5.18 -18.03 17.16
N LYS A 34 4.83 -18.91 16.22
CA LYS A 34 3.59 -18.85 15.46
C LYS A 34 2.53 -19.72 16.12
N ILE A 35 1.38 -19.16 16.48
CA ILE A 35 0.26 -19.93 17.02
C ILE A 35 -0.31 -20.84 15.93
N LEU A 36 -0.27 -22.15 16.16
CA LEU A 36 -0.81 -23.15 15.24
C LEU A 36 -2.26 -23.49 15.55
N LYS A 37 -2.58 -23.66 16.84
CA LYS A 37 -3.91 -24.03 17.31
C LYS A 37 -4.09 -23.60 18.77
N MET A 38 -5.30 -23.21 19.12
CA MET A 38 -5.69 -22.87 20.49
C MET A 38 -7.02 -23.55 20.83
N ASP A 39 -7.10 -24.17 22.00
CA ASP A 39 -8.35 -24.67 22.58
C ASP A 39 -8.60 -24.07 23.98
N GLU A 40 -9.58 -24.59 24.71
CA GLU A 40 -9.99 -24.03 26.00
C GLU A 40 -8.87 -24.10 27.05
N ASN A 41 -8.00 -25.11 26.96
CA ASN A 41 -6.99 -25.40 27.99
C ASN A 41 -5.56 -25.33 27.47
N THR A 42 -5.33 -25.40 26.16
CA THR A 42 -3.99 -25.55 25.58
C THR A 42 -3.78 -24.66 24.36
N LEU A 43 -2.52 -24.27 24.16
CA LEU A 43 -2.03 -23.50 23.04
C LEU A 43 -0.85 -24.23 22.41
N PHE A 44 -0.88 -24.40 21.09
CA PHE A 44 0.22 -24.97 20.31
C PHE A 44 0.90 -23.86 19.53
N ILE A 45 2.21 -23.73 19.70
CA ILE A 45 3.04 -22.74 19.00
C ILE A 45 4.18 -23.42 18.27
N GLU A 46 4.55 -22.90 17.11
CA GLU A 46 5.80 -23.25 16.44
C GLU A 46 6.88 -22.28 16.89
N SER A 47 7.88 -22.78 17.63
CA SER A 47 9.01 -21.97 18.11
C SER A 47 9.85 -21.48 16.94
N HIS A 48 10.12 -20.17 16.90
CA HIS A 48 10.96 -19.59 15.84
C HIS A 48 12.45 -19.99 15.97
N LEU A 49 12.90 -20.34 17.18
CA LEU A 49 14.29 -20.73 17.45
C LEU A 49 14.59 -22.18 17.05
N THR A 50 13.62 -23.06 17.19
CA THR A 50 13.84 -24.52 17.04
C THR A 50 12.98 -25.16 15.95
N ALA A 51 12.02 -24.43 15.37
CA ALA A 51 11.00 -24.95 14.45
C ALA A 51 10.25 -26.16 15.02
N GLN A 52 10.20 -26.28 16.36
CA GLN A 52 9.49 -27.33 17.05
C GLN A 52 8.13 -26.82 17.52
N GLU A 53 7.14 -27.70 17.48
CA GLU A 53 5.83 -27.47 18.08
C GLU A 53 5.93 -27.59 19.60
N LEU A 54 5.64 -26.50 20.29
CA LEU A 54 5.56 -26.43 21.74
C LEU A 54 4.09 -26.40 22.15
N LYS A 55 3.74 -27.26 23.10
CA LYS A 55 2.44 -27.26 23.77
C LYS A 55 2.55 -26.48 25.07
N ILE A 56 1.69 -25.48 25.23
CA ILE A 56 1.61 -24.61 26.40
C ILE A 56 0.23 -24.76 27.04
N ASP A 57 0.19 -24.86 28.36
CA ASP A 57 -1.08 -24.82 29.11
C ASP A 57 -1.56 -23.37 29.20
N ARG A 58 -2.86 -23.13 28.96
CA ARG A 58 -3.41 -21.78 29.00
C ARG A 58 -3.40 -21.18 30.41
N ALA A 59 -3.38 -22.03 31.44
CA ALA A 59 -3.22 -21.58 32.82
C ALA A 59 -1.84 -20.95 33.08
N ASP A 60 -0.83 -21.28 32.25
CA ASP A 60 0.53 -20.77 32.37
C ASP A 60 0.75 -19.49 31.56
N LEU A 61 -0.22 -19.06 30.76
CA LEU A 61 -0.15 -17.82 29.98
C LEU A 61 -0.56 -16.62 30.84
N SER A 62 0.27 -15.58 30.79
CA SER A 62 -0.01 -14.27 31.37
C SER A 62 -0.64 -13.34 30.34
N LEU A 63 0.01 -13.21 29.18
CA LEU A 63 -0.42 -12.33 28.10
C LEU A 63 0.06 -12.89 26.75
N ILE A 64 -0.77 -12.73 25.72
CA ILE A 64 -0.35 -12.92 24.33
C ILE A 64 -0.16 -11.53 23.73
N GLU A 65 1.08 -11.16 23.49
CA GLU A 65 1.45 -9.96 22.74
C GLU A 65 1.54 -10.35 21.28
N PHE A 66 0.54 -9.96 20.50
CA PHE A 66 0.71 -9.92 19.06
C PHE A 66 1.69 -8.79 18.80
N ASP A 67 2.89 -9.12 18.33
CA ASP A 67 3.84 -8.10 17.88
C ASP A 67 3.28 -7.53 16.58
N SER A 68 2.27 -6.67 16.71
CA SER A 68 1.99 -5.69 15.68
C SER A 68 3.18 -4.74 15.74
N SER A 69 4.27 -5.13 15.11
CA SER A 69 5.25 -4.18 14.60
C SER A 69 4.45 -3.26 13.68
N ALA A 70 3.84 -2.23 14.27
CA ALA A 70 2.95 -1.34 13.58
C ALA A 70 3.79 -0.73 12.47
N ARG A 71 3.47 -1.10 11.22
CA ARG A 71 4.23 -0.67 10.05
C ARG A 71 4.28 0.85 10.06
N SER A 72 5.43 1.41 10.44
CA SER A 72 5.61 2.86 10.45
C SER A 72 6.05 3.31 9.07
N LEU A 73 5.10 3.91 8.35
CA LEU A 73 5.37 4.58 7.08
C LEU A 73 5.86 6.02 7.29
N ALA A 74 5.84 6.53 8.53
CA ALA A 74 6.23 7.89 8.83
C ALA A 74 7.62 8.21 8.27
N ARG A 75 7.70 9.29 7.49
CA ARG A 75 8.93 9.80 6.85
C ARG A 75 9.53 8.91 5.77
N ARG A 76 8.80 7.88 5.30
CA ARG A 76 9.26 7.07 4.15
C ARG A 76 9.05 7.78 2.83
N LEU A 77 10.00 7.59 1.92
CA LEU A 77 9.91 8.05 0.54
C LEU A 77 9.65 6.85 -0.37
N GLY A 78 8.52 6.86 -1.07
CA GLY A 78 8.13 5.88 -2.07
C GLY A 78 8.39 6.39 -3.48
N ILE A 79 9.01 5.58 -4.32
CA ILE A 79 9.17 5.85 -5.76
C ILE A 79 8.58 4.68 -6.53
N GLY A 80 7.82 4.97 -7.58
CA GLY A 80 7.17 3.91 -8.34
C GLY A 80 6.38 4.33 -9.55
N LEU A 81 5.61 3.40 -10.08
CA LEU A 81 4.77 3.59 -11.25
C LEU A 81 3.32 3.80 -10.83
N HIS A 82 2.63 4.71 -11.51
CA HIS A 82 1.22 5.00 -11.30
C HIS A 82 0.47 4.99 -12.65
N TYR A 83 -0.34 3.97 -12.85
CA TYR A 83 -1.05 3.70 -14.09
C TYR A 83 -2.54 4.00 -13.97
N ARG A 84 -3.11 4.71 -14.95
CA ARG A 84 -4.56 4.95 -15.08
C ARG A 84 -5.09 4.31 -16.37
N PRO A 85 -5.81 3.18 -16.29
CA PRO A 85 -6.28 2.46 -17.47
C PRO A 85 -7.21 3.30 -18.36
N ASN A 86 -8.13 4.08 -17.76
CA ASN A 86 -9.15 4.85 -18.48
C ASN A 86 -8.60 6.00 -19.34
N GLY A 87 -7.30 6.29 -19.27
CA GLY A 87 -6.63 7.23 -20.17
C GLY A 87 -5.32 6.68 -20.74
N ASN A 88 -5.02 5.40 -20.48
CA ASN A 88 -3.72 4.79 -20.73
C ASN A 88 -2.54 5.66 -20.25
N GLU A 89 -2.70 6.28 -19.08
CA GLU A 89 -1.71 7.21 -18.52
C GLU A 89 -0.70 6.42 -17.68
N GLU A 90 0.55 6.36 -18.12
CA GLU A 90 1.67 5.84 -17.33
C GLU A 90 2.45 7.01 -16.72
N ASN A 91 2.61 7.00 -15.41
CA ASN A 91 3.24 8.10 -14.69
C ASN A 91 4.29 7.58 -13.70
N LEU A 92 5.33 8.40 -13.49
CA LEU A 92 6.22 8.28 -12.36
C LEU A 92 5.53 8.87 -11.12
N SER A 93 5.62 8.16 -10.00
CA SER A 93 5.11 8.58 -8.70
C SER A 93 6.26 8.72 -7.71
N ILE A 94 6.26 9.83 -6.99
CA ILE A 94 7.12 10.09 -5.84
C ILE A 94 6.21 10.45 -4.66
N LYS A 95 6.04 9.52 -3.73
CA LYS A 95 5.15 9.65 -2.57
C LYS A 95 5.97 9.78 -1.30
N ASN A 96 5.83 10.87 -0.57
CA ASN A 96 6.43 11.07 0.74
C ASN A 96 5.37 10.95 1.84
N TRP A 97 5.60 10.06 2.78
CA TRP A 97 4.80 9.97 4.00
C TRP A 97 5.27 11.02 5.00
N ILE A 98 4.43 12.00 5.26
CA ILE A 98 4.72 13.12 6.16
C ILE A 98 4.53 12.67 7.63
N SER A 99 3.54 11.81 7.85
CA SER A 99 3.22 11.18 9.13
C SER A 99 2.88 9.69 8.92
N ALA A 100 2.44 9.00 9.98
CA ALA A 100 1.95 7.63 9.84
C ALA A 100 0.65 7.51 9.02
N VAL A 101 -0.09 8.62 8.85
CA VAL A 101 -1.39 8.63 8.17
C VAL A 101 -1.49 9.66 7.04
N ASP A 102 -0.57 10.61 6.95
CA ASP A 102 -0.59 11.68 5.94
C ASP A 102 0.55 11.49 4.94
N SER A 103 0.26 11.68 3.65
CA SER A 103 1.26 11.64 2.58
C SER A 103 1.03 12.73 1.55
N ALA A 104 2.13 13.24 1.00
CA ALA A 104 2.15 14.05 -0.20
C ALA A 104 2.75 13.24 -1.35
N GLU A 105 2.19 13.38 -2.55
CA GLU A 105 2.68 12.67 -3.72
C GLU A 105 2.79 13.62 -4.91
N LEU A 106 3.90 13.50 -5.64
CA LEU A 106 4.10 14.10 -6.94
C LEU A 106 3.95 13.02 -8.00
N ILE A 107 3.07 13.25 -8.97
CA ILE A 107 2.90 12.43 -10.16
C ILE A 107 3.39 13.22 -11.38
N VAL A 108 4.25 12.60 -12.17
CA VAL A 108 4.77 13.16 -13.43
C VAL A 108 4.51 12.16 -14.55
N GLY A 109 3.82 12.61 -15.59
CA GLY A 109 3.47 11.80 -16.75
C GLY A 109 3.95 12.45 -18.04
N TYR A 110 4.46 11.63 -18.95
CA TYR A 110 4.73 12.01 -20.33
C TYR A 110 4.34 10.87 -21.26
N SER A 111 3.63 11.19 -22.33
CA SER A 111 3.33 10.24 -23.40
C SER A 111 3.49 10.93 -24.74
N SER A 112 4.18 10.27 -25.67
CA SER A 112 4.38 10.73 -27.04
C SER A 112 3.60 9.85 -28.01
N GLY A 113 2.91 10.46 -28.98
CA GLY A 113 2.08 9.71 -29.93
C GLY A 113 1.39 10.60 -30.95
N THR A 114 0.10 10.35 -31.21
CA THR A 114 -0.71 11.23 -32.07
C THR A 114 -0.93 12.61 -31.46
N GLN A 115 -0.89 12.70 -30.13
CA GLN A 115 -0.85 13.94 -29.35
C GLN A 115 0.17 13.76 -28.25
N ASP A 116 1.04 14.76 -28.07
CA ASP A 116 2.03 14.73 -27.00
C ASP A 116 1.38 15.24 -25.72
N THR A 117 1.49 14.44 -24.65
CA THR A 117 0.92 14.78 -23.36
C THR A 117 2.00 14.89 -22.30
N PHE A 118 1.94 15.95 -21.51
CA PHE A 118 2.79 16.13 -20.34
C PHE A 118 1.93 16.59 -19.17
N GLY A 119 2.09 15.97 -18.02
CA GLY A 119 1.34 16.33 -16.82
C GLY A 119 2.20 16.29 -15.58
N PHE A 120 1.93 17.22 -14.68
CA PHE A 120 2.38 17.12 -13.30
C PHE A 120 1.19 17.32 -12.35
N GLU A 121 1.17 16.57 -11.27
CA GLU A 121 0.08 16.60 -10.29
C GLU A 121 0.65 16.45 -8.88
N LEU A 122 0.25 17.37 -8.01
CA LEU A 122 0.50 17.28 -6.58
C LEU A 122 -0.73 16.73 -5.89
N ARG A 123 -0.50 15.81 -4.96
CA ARG A 123 -1.55 15.05 -4.30
C ARG A 123 -1.32 15.00 -2.81
N TYR A 124 -2.40 14.95 -2.07
CA TYR A 124 -2.40 14.69 -0.64
C TYR A 124 -3.35 13.54 -0.36
N SER A 125 -2.90 12.58 0.44
CA SER A 125 -3.70 11.43 0.86
C SER A 125 -3.62 11.26 2.38
N ARG A 126 -4.77 10.93 2.98
CA ARG A 126 -4.89 10.58 4.39
C ARG A 126 -5.45 9.17 4.54
N VAL A 127 -4.75 8.36 5.33
CA VAL A 127 -5.21 7.05 5.80
C VAL A 127 -6.24 7.28 6.90
N PHE A 128 -7.41 6.65 6.75
CA PHE A 128 -8.48 6.72 7.75
C PHE A 128 -8.68 5.38 8.47
N MET A 129 -8.16 4.29 7.91
CA MET A 129 -8.25 2.96 8.49
C MET A 129 -7.06 2.11 8.07
N VAL A 130 -6.52 1.33 9.01
CA VAL A 130 -5.45 0.36 8.80
C VAL A 130 -6.00 -1.01 9.14
N GLU A 131 -6.00 -1.92 8.18
CA GLU A 131 -6.42 -3.32 8.34
C GLU A 131 -5.24 -4.24 8.04
N GLY A 132 -4.51 -4.65 9.08
CA GLY A 132 -3.33 -5.49 8.95
C GLY A 132 -2.27 -4.85 8.06
N ALA A 133 -2.06 -5.44 6.87
CA ALA A 133 -1.07 -4.96 5.90
C ALA A 133 -1.66 -3.97 4.87
N THR A 134 -2.90 -3.53 5.02
CA THR A 134 -3.58 -2.64 4.07
C THR A 134 -3.97 -1.32 4.72
N ASP A 135 -3.64 -0.21 4.05
CA ASP A 135 -4.10 1.13 4.42
C ASP A 135 -5.24 1.57 3.52
N LEU A 136 -6.37 1.96 4.10
CA LEU A 136 -7.46 2.60 3.40
C LEU A 136 -7.33 4.11 3.52
N PHE A 137 -7.36 4.80 2.38
CA PHE A 137 -7.12 6.23 2.30
C PHE A 137 -8.12 6.97 1.41
N TYR A 138 -8.23 8.27 1.64
CA TYR A 138 -8.82 9.23 0.71
C TYR A 138 -7.84 10.35 0.42
N GLY A 139 -8.05 11.07 -0.67
CA GLY A 139 -7.17 12.16 -1.04
C GLY A 139 -7.72 13.08 -2.11
N ALA A 140 -6.94 14.12 -2.36
CA ALA A 140 -7.21 15.11 -3.39
C ALA A 140 -5.92 15.46 -4.14
N GLY A 141 -6.06 15.77 -5.43
CA GLY A 141 -4.96 16.13 -6.31
C GLY A 141 -5.28 17.37 -7.14
N ALA A 142 -4.25 18.16 -7.40
CA ALA A 142 -4.30 19.28 -8.33
C ALA A 142 -3.05 19.29 -9.21
N GLY A 143 -3.22 19.56 -10.49
CA GLY A 143 -2.13 19.49 -11.45
C GLY A 143 -2.35 20.33 -12.69
N ILE A 144 -1.32 20.35 -13.53
CA ILE A 144 -1.36 20.96 -14.86
C ILE A 144 -1.16 19.84 -15.88
N LEU A 145 -1.91 19.93 -16.98
CA LEU A 145 -1.83 19.03 -18.11
C LEU A 145 -1.58 19.85 -19.38
N SER A 146 -0.62 19.43 -20.17
CA SER A 146 -0.41 19.91 -21.54
C SER A 146 -0.77 18.79 -22.50
N ILE A 147 -1.56 19.10 -23.51
CA ILE A 147 -1.76 18.23 -24.69
C ILE A 147 -1.46 19.10 -25.90
N ASP A 148 -0.43 18.71 -26.65
CA ASP A 148 0.18 19.49 -27.71
C ASP A 148 0.51 20.93 -27.22
N SER A 149 -0.07 21.95 -27.85
CA SER A 149 0.12 23.36 -27.50
C SER A 149 -0.88 23.88 -26.45
N LYS A 150 -1.86 23.08 -26.02
CA LYS A 150 -2.90 23.50 -25.09
C LYS A 150 -2.53 23.13 -23.66
N ARG A 151 -2.67 24.09 -22.75
CA ARG A 151 -2.45 23.91 -21.31
C ARG A 151 -3.76 23.95 -20.57
N GLY A 152 -3.88 23.11 -19.57
CA GLY A 152 -5.03 23.05 -18.70
C GLY A 152 -4.71 22.57 -17.31
N THR A 153 -5.74 22.47 -16.51
CA THR A 153 -5.65 22.07 -15.11
C THR A 153 -6.42 20.79 -14.88
N ILE A 154 -6.01 20.08 -13.85
CA ILE A 154 -6.66 18.86 -13.40
C ILE A 154 -6.88 18.92 -11.90
N PHE A 155 -8.09 18.52 -11.48
CA PHE A 155 -8.44 18.35 -10.09
C PHE A 155 -9.01 16.95 -9.89
N ARG A 156 -8.63 16.30 -8.79
CA ARG A 156 -9.05 14.94 -8.47
C ARG A 156 -9.45 14.80 -7.01
N PHE A 157 -10.46 13.98 -6.77
CA PHE A 157 -10.78 13.44 -5.46
C PHE A 157 -10.86 11.93 -5.58
N TYR A 158 -10.31 11.22 -4.61
CA TYR A 158 -10.17 9.78 -4.71
C TYR A 158 -10.17 9.08 -3.36
N SER A 159 -10.46 7.79 -3.41
CA SER A 159 -10.29 6.84 -2.32
C SER A 159 -9.60 5.59 -2.84
N GLY A 160 -8.82 4.94 -1.98
CA GLY A 160 -8.09 3.75 -2.38
C GLY A 160 -7.61 2.93 -1.20
N SER A 161 -6.94 1.84 -1.55
CA SER A 161 -6.28 0.94 -0.62
C SER A 161 -4.83 0.78 -1.03
N GLU A 162 -3.89 0.80 -0.09
CA GLU A 162 -2.48 0.47 -0.32
C GLU A 162 -2.07 -0.73 0.53
N PHE A 163 -1.75 -1.84 -0.14
CA PHE A 163 -1.32 -3.09 0.45
C PHE A 163 0.20 -3.18 0.48
N PHE A 164 0.77 -3.61 1.62
CA PHE A 164 2.19 -3.86 1.78
C PHE A 164 2.41 -5.31 2.20
N PRO A 165 3.05 -6.15 1.37
CA PRO A 165 3.28 -7.55 1.71
C PRO A 165 4.17 -7.68 2.96
N LEU A 166 3.84 -8.61 3.85
CA LEU A 166 4.59 -8.82 5.10
C LEU A 166 6.04 -9.26 4.84
N SER A 167 6.26 -10.06 3.81
CA SER A 167 7.59 -10.50 3.36
C SER A 167 8.40 -9.39 2.69
N SER A 168 7.74 -8.30 2.27
CA SER A 168 8.32 -7.22 1.47
C SER A 168 7.76 -5.85 1.90
N PRO A 169 7.95 -5.42 3.16
CA PRO A 169 7.26 -4.26 3.75
C PRO A 169 7.69 -2.91 3.15
N SER A 170 8.73 -2.92 2.32
CA SER A 170 9.17 -1.77 1.52
C SER A 170 8.44 -1.66 0.19
N PHE A 171 7.66 -2.65 -0.25
CA PHE A 171 6.87 -2.56 -1.48
C PHE A 171 5.39 -2.30 -1.14
N GLY A 172 4.81 -1.27 -1.76
CA GLY A 172 3.39 -0.95 -1.63
C GLY A 172 2.67 -1.04 -2.97
N PHE A 173 1.47 -1.60 -2.96
CA PHE A 173 0.59 -1.73 -4.12
C PHE A 173 -0.71 -1.02 -3.83
N SER A 174 -1.06 -0.01 -4.63
CA SER A 174 -2.28 0.75 -4.43
C SER A 174 -3.30 0.56 -5.54
N LEU A 175 -4.56 0.46 -5.14
CA LEU A 175 -5.72 0.53 -6.02
C LEU A 175 -6.52 1.77 -5.64
N GLU A 176 -7.00 2.50 -6.63
CA GLU A 176 -7.68 3.78 -6.42
C GLU A 176 -8.87 3.92 -7.35
N LEU A 177 -9.94 4.52 -6.82
CA LEU A 177 -11.10 4.99 -7.54
C LEU A 177 -11.32 6.47 -7.22
N GLY A 178 -11.65 7.27 -8.23
CA GLY A 178 -11.85 8.69 -8.01
C GLY A 178 -12.66 9.37 -9.09
N VAL A 179 -12.91 10.64 -8.86
CA VAL A 179 -13.48 11.59 -9.81
C VAL A 179 -12.42 12.59 -10.22
N GLN A 180 -12.41 12.94 -11.49
CA GLN A 180 -11.51 13.95 -12.03
C GLN A 180 -12.28 15.02 -12.79
N ARG A 181 -11.74 16.24 -12.76
CA ARG A 181 -12.16 17.36 -13.58
C ARG A 181 -10.95 17.87 -14.36
N LYS A 182 -11.05 17.88 -15.69
CA LYS A 182 -10.04 18.47 -16.59
C LYS A 182 -10.62 19.74 -17.24
N GLN A 183 -9.83 20.80 -17.32
CA GLN A 183 -10.24 22.08 -17.93
C GLN A 183 -9.07 22.72 -18.68
N GLY A 184 -9.35 23.40 -19.80
CA GLY A 184 -8.35 24.15 -20.58
C GLY A 184 -7.70 23.34 -21.71
N VAL A 185 -7.91 22.03 -21.73
CA VAL A 185 -7.46 21.14 -22.80
C VAL A 185 -8.66 20.56 -23.56
N GLY A 186 -9.36 21.45 -24.28
CA GLY A 186 -10.66 21.15 -24.87
C GLY A 186 -11.81 21.50 -23.94
N ASP A 187 -12.92 20.77 -24.04
CA ASP A 187 -14.09 20.99 -23.20
C ASP A 187 -13.83 20.61 -21.74
N VAL A 188 -14.58 21.24 -20.84
CA VAL A 188 -14.54 20.86 -19.42
C VAL A 188 -15.13 19.47 -19.27
N THR A 189 -14.31 18.53 -18.82
CA THR A 189 -14.73 17.14 -18.63
C THR A 189 -14.72 16.80 -17.15
N GLN A 190 -15.77 16.10 -16.71
CA GLN A 190 -15.85 15.46 -15.40
C GLN A 190 -16.06 13.97 -15.63
N SER A 191 -15.23 13.13 -15.03
CA SER A 191 -15.30 11.70 -15.25
C SER A 191 -14.84 10.92 -14.01
N PHE A 192 -15.24 9.66 -13.95
CA PHE A 192 -14.62 8.69 -13.05
C PHE A 192 -13.29 8.23 -13.60
N TYR A 193 -12.39 7.82 -12.71
CA TYR A 193 -11.16 7.14 -13.08
C TYR A 193 -10.83 6.08 -12.03
N ASN A 194 -10.02 5.11 -12.46
CA ASN A 194 -9.36 4.15 -11.61
C ASN A 194 -7.84 4.24 -11.83
N ALA A 195 -7.08 3.89 -10.81
CA ALA A 195 -5.63 3.82 -10.91
C ALA A 195 -5.05 2.63 -10.15
N ILE A 196 -3.89 2.18 -10.60
CA ILE A 196 -3.09 1.15 -9.96
C ILE A 196 -1.68 1.73 -9.80
N ALA A 197 -1.07 1.55 -8.64
CA ALA A 197 0.32 1.95 -8.44
C ALA A 197 1.11 0.86 -7.73
N ALA A 198 2.41 0.83 -8.01
CA ALA A 198 3.38 0.01 -7.29
C ALA A 198 4.56 0.90 -6.93
N ARG A 199 4.94 0.94 -5.66
CA ARG A 199 6.00 1.81 -5.13
C ARG A 199 6.96 1.02 -4.26
N TYR A 200 8.24 1.38 -4.34
CA TYR A 200 9.27 0.96 -3.39
C TYR A 200 9.57 2.11 -2.43
N TYR A 201 9.57 1.81 -1.14
CA TYR A 201 9.75 2.74 -0.03
C TYR A 201 11.11 2.56 0.62
N PHE A 202 11.83 3.67 0.76
CA PHE A 202 13.10 3.81 1.47
C PHE A 202 12.88 4.26 2.92
#